data_AF-A0A158L0T9-F1
#
_entry.id   AF-A0A158L0T9-F1
#
_cell.length_a   1.000
_cell.length_b   1.000
_cell.length_c   1.000
_cell.angle_alpha   90.00
_cell.angle_beta   90.00
_cell.angle_gamma   90.00
#
_symmetry.space_group_name_H-M   'P 1'
#
loop_
_entity.id
_entity.type
_entity.pdbx_description
1 polymer ?
#
loop_
_entity_poly.entity_id
_entity_poly.type
_entity_poly.pdbx_seq_one_letter_code
_entity_poly.pdbx_strand_id
1 'polypeptide(L)'
;MTKKHEIYMPTEEEDAEINRGIAADPDTFVPSDEQFARMKRRGGRPRSESPKVSLTVRYDADIIEAFKASGDGWQTRMNDALRDWLKDHQPA
;
A
#
# COMPACT_ATOMS: atom_id res chain seq x y z
N MET A 1 4.30 -10.98 13.70
CA MET A 1 4.99 -12.10 13.03
C MET A 1 4.37 -12.25 11.65
N THR A 2 5.01 -11.70 10.62
CA THR A 2 4.48 -11.73 9.26
C THR A 2 4.70 -13.13 8.69
N LYS A 3 3.63 -13.87 8.34
CA LYS A 3 3.78 -15.14 7.63
C LYS A 3 4.51 -14.85 6.32
N LYS A 4 5.72 -15.39 6.17
CA LYS A 4 6.43 -15.40 4.89
C LYS A 4 5.60 -16.30 3.97
N HIS A 5 4.91 -15.72 2.99
CA HIS A 5 4.26 -16.52 1.97
C HIS A 5 5.35 -17.24 1.19
N GLU A 6 5.30 -18.58 1.22
CA GLU A 6 6.17 -19.41 0.41
C GLU A 6 5.72 -19.27 -1.05
N ILE A 7 6.60 -18.71 -1.88
CA ILE A 7 6.34 -18.50 -3.30
C ILE A 7 6.70 -19.81 -4.00
N TYR A 8 5.70 -20.52 -4.52
CA TYR A 8 5.91 -21.66 -5.41
C TYR A 8 6.26 -21.14 -6.80
N MET A 9 7.43 -21.50 -7.30
CA MET A 9 7.82 -21.26 -8.69
C MET A 9 7.55 -22.54 -9.48
N PRO A 10 6.83 -22.48 -10.61
CA PRO A 10 6.65 -23.63 -11.48
C PRO A 10 7.99 -24.22 -11.92
N THR A 11 8.00 -25.54 -12.11
CA THR A 11 9.09 -26.25 -12.80
C THR A 11 9.04 -26.01 -14.31
N GLU A 12 10.12 -26.31 -15.02
CA GLU A 12 10.18 -26.15 -16.48
C GLU A 12 9.10 -26.98 -17.21
N GLU A 13 8.80 -28.19 -16.70
CA GLU A 13 7.76 -29.04 -17.26
C GLU A 13 6.36 -28.45 -17.06
N GLU A 14 6.09 -27.88 -15.88
CA GLU A 14 4.85 -27.17 -15.57
C GLU A 14 4.71 -25.89 -16.41
N ASP A 15 5.78 -25.10 -16.54
CA ASP A 15 5.80 -23.92 -17.42
C ASP A 15 5.53 -24.30 -18.88
N ALA A 16 6.07 -25.43 -19.35
CA ALA A 16 5.79 -25.93 -20.70
C ALA A 16 4.31 -26.32 -20.88
N GLU A 17 3.68 -26.92 -19.87
CA GLU A 17 2.24 -27.23 -19.90
C GLU A 17 1.40 -25.94 -19.88
N ILE A 18 1.75 -24.95 -19.07
CA ILE A 18 1.09 -23.63 -19.03
C ILE A 18 1.17 -22.97 -20.40
N ASN A 19 2.35 -22.96 -21.02
CA ASN A 19 2.55 -22.37 -22.35
C ASN A 19 1.78 -23.11 -23.46
N ARG A 20 1.65 -24.45 -23.37
CA ARG A 20 0.79 -25.22 -24.29
C ARG A 20 -0.67 -24.82 -24.16
N GLY A 21 -1.17 -24.67 -22.93
CA GLY A 21 -2.54 -24.22 -22.67
C GLY A 21 -2.82 -22.83 -23.25
N ILE A 22 -1.91 -21.90 -23.02
CA ILE A 22 -1.95 -20.54 -23.60
C ILE A 22 -2.00 -20.58 -25.13
N ALA A 23 -1.18 -21.42 -25.76
CA ALA A 23 -1.12 -21.52 -27.22
C ALA A 23 -2.34 -22.21 -27.85
N ALA A 24 -3.01 -23.09 -27.10
CA ALA A 24 -4.20 -23.81 -27.56
C ALA A 24 -5.49 -22.97 -27.47
N ASP A 25 -5.48 -21.88 -26.70
CA ASP A 25 -6.61 -20.99 -26.52
C ASP A 25 -6.59 -19.83 -27.55
N PRO A 26 -7.51 -19.80 -28.54
CA PRO A 26 -7.56 -18.75 -29.55
C PRO A 26 -7.96 -17.38 -28.99
N ASP A 27 -8.58 -17.31 -27.82
CA ASP A 27 -8.98 -16.06 -27.18
C ASP A 27 -7.87 -15.48 -26.28
N THR A 28 -6.81 -16.24 -26.02
CA THR A 28 -5.70 -15.78 -25.18
C THR A 28 -4.83 -14.78 -25.95
N PHE A 29 -4.88 -13.51 -25.52
CA PHE A 29 -3.99 -12.48 -26.00
C PHE A 29 -2.68 -12.47 -25.20
N VAL A 30 -1.58 -12.89 -25.82
CA VAL A 30 -0.22 -12.77 -25.28
C VAL A 30 0.45 -11.53 -25.90
N PRO A 31 0.66 -10.44 -25.15
CA PRO A 31 1.32 -9.26 -25.69
C PRO A 31 2.78 -9.57 -26.01
N SER A 32 3.26 -9.06 -27.15
CA SER A 32 4.70 -9.01 -27.40
C SER A 32 5.40 -8.04 -26.45
N ASP A 33 6.72 -8.14 -26.30
CA ASP A 33 7.50 -7.21 -25.49
C ASP A 33 7.29 -5.75 -25.91
N GLU A 34 7.21 -5.49 -27.22
CA GLU A 34 6.93 -4.16 -27.75
C GLU A 34 5.51 -3.68 -27.43
N GLN A 35 4.52 -4.57 -27.47
CA GLN A 35 3.14 -4.24 -27.10
C GLN A 35 3.06 -3.97 -25.59
N PHE A 36 3.70 -4.80 -24.78
CA PHE A 36 3.76 -4.66 -23.34
C PHE A 36 4.46 -3.36 -22.92
N ALA A 37 5.57 -2.99 -23.58
CA ALA A 37 6.26 -1.71 -23.34
C ALA A 37 5.38 -0.49 -23.66
N ARG A 38 4.48 -0.60 -24.65
CA ARG A 38 3.53 0.46 -25.01
C ARG A 38 2.30 0.50 -24.11
N MET A 39 2.02 -0.57 -23.34
CA MET A 39 0.96 -0.56 -22.35
C MET A 39 1.33 0.45 -21.25
N LYS A 40 0.60 1.57 -21.24
CA LYS A 40 0.77 2.61 -20.23
C LYS A 40 0.57 1.95 -18.87
N ARG A 41 1.61 1.90 -18.04
CA ARG A 41 1.47 1.57 -16.62
C ARG A 41 0.45 2.57 -16.08
N ARG A 42 -0.80 2.13 -15.91
CA ARG A 42 -1.83 2.88 -15.19
C ARG A 42 -1.32 2.94 -13.76
N GLY A 43 -0.49 3.94 -13.48
CA GLY A 43 0.08 4.17 -12.18
C GLY A 43 -1.03 4.22 -11.15
N GLY A 44 -0.69 3.87 -9.91
CA GLY A 44 -1.63 3.92 -8.79
C GLY A 44 -2.21 5.31 -8.55
N ARG A 45 -2.89 5.47 -7.41
CA ARG A 45 -3.47 6.76 -7.01
C ARG A 45 -2.46 7.90 -7.24
N PRO A 46 -2.87 9.03 -7.84
CA PRO A 46 -2.02 10.20 -7.97
C PRO A 46 -1.31 10.49 -6.65
N ARG A 47 -0.02 10.82 -6.71
CA ARG A 47 0.74 11.17 -5.51
C ARG A 47 0.09 12.38 -4.84
N SER A 48 -0.13 12.31 -3.54
CA SER A 48 -0.55 13.47 -2.76
C SER A 48 0.53 14.54 -2.81
N GLU A 49 0.15 15.81 -3.01
CA GLU A 49 1.08 16.94 -2.93
C GLU A 49 1.63 17.13 -1.51
N SER A 50 0.82 16.80 -0.51
CA SER A 50 1.18 16.86 0.92
C SER A 50 0.86 15.53 1.61
N PRO A 51 1.73 14.51 1.47
CA PRO A 51 1.53 13.25 2.17
C PRO A 51 1.73 13.42 3.67
N LYS A 52 1.04 12.59 4.47
CA LYS A 52 1.34 12.47 5.90
C LYS A 52 2.79 11.99 6.07
N VAL A 53 3.54 12.64 6.96
CA VAL A 53 4.92 12.26 7.27
C VAL A 53 4.89 11.23 8.40
N SER A 54 5.53 10.07 8.17
CA SER A 54 5.73 9.05 9.21
C SER A 54 6.96 9.40 10.04
N LEU A 55 6.78 9.64 11.33
CA LEU A 55 7.86 9.93 12.28
C LEU A 55 7.82 8.94 13.44
N THR A 56 8.99 8.64 14.00
CA THR A 56 9.11 7.89 15.25
C THR A 56 9.17 8.89 16.41
N VAL A 57 8.07 9.02 17.16
CA VAL A 57 7.94 9.96 18.28
C VAL A 57 7.50 9.20 19.54
N ARG A 58 7.93 9.68 20.71
CA ARG A 58 7.43 9.21 22.01
C ARG A 58 6.42 10.20 22.56
N TYR A 59 5.29 9.70 23.01
CA TYR A 59 4.23 10.44 23.69
C TYR A 59 4.05 9.88 25.09
N ASP A 60 3.50 10.68 26.00
CA ASP A 60 3.12 10.19 27.32
C ASP A 60 2.02 9.12 27.20
N ALA A 61 2.09 8.12 28.08
CA ALA A 61 1.27 6.92 27.98
C ALA A 61 -0.22 7.22 28.17
N ASP A 62 -0.55 8.09 29.11
CA ASP A 62 -1.89 8.54 29.42
C ASP A 62 -2.57 9.24 28.22
N ILE A 63 -1.83 10.07 27.48
CA ILE A 63 -2.31 10.71 26.25
C ILE A 63 -2.67 9.65 25.21
N ILE A 64 -1.78 8.68 24.97
CA ILE A 64 -2.02 7.61 24.01
C ILE A 64 -3.21 6.73 24.43
N GLU A 65 -3.32 6.42 25.70
CA GLU A 65 -4.43 5.62 26.24
C GLU A 65 -5.77 6.34 26.09
N ALA A 66 -5.82 7.65 26.40
CA ALA A 66 -7.03 8.46 26.23
C ALA A 66 -7.51 8.48 24.78
N PHE A 67 -6.60 8.70 23.82
CA PHE A 67 -6.99 8.64 22.41
C PHE A 67 -7.37 7.23 21.98
N LYS A 68 -6.61 6.18 22.34
CA LYS A 68 -6.95 4.79 21.98
C LYS A 68 -8.32 4.37 22.51
N ALA A 69 -8.70 4.81 23.71
CA ALA A 69 -10.01 4.53 24.29
C ALA A 69 -11.19 5.06 23.45
N SER A 70 -10.95 6.06 22.59
CA SER A 70 -11.96 6.57 21.64
C SER A 70 -12.25 5.62 20.46
N GLY A 71 -11.53 4.49 20.35
CA GLY A 71 -11.76 3.46 19.35
C GLY A 71 -11.12 3.73 17.99
N ASP A 72 -11.70 3.16 16.95
CA ASP A 72 -11.18 3.27 15.58
C ASP A 72 -11.03 4.73 15.14
N GLY A 73 -9.94 5.02 14.42
CA GLY A 73 -9.62 6.38 13.98
C GLY A 73 -9.01 7.28 15.06
N TRP A 74 -8.59 6.75 16.21
CA TRP A 74 -7.98 7.56 17.28
C TRP A 74 -6.75 8.35 16.83
N GLN A 75 -5.93 7.80 15.92
CA GLN A 75 -4.79 8.53 15.36
C GLN A 75 -5.22 9.73 14.52
N THR A 76 -6.33 9.63 13.78
CA THR A 76 -6.91 10.75 13.04
C THR A 76 -7.39 11.82 14.02
N ARG A 77 -8.14 11.43 15.07
CA ARG A 77 -8.58 12.36 16.11
C ARG A 77 -7.43 13.07 16.82
N MET A 78 -6.35 12.34 17.13
CA MET A 78 -5.14 12.92 17.72
C MET A 78 -4.49 13.95 16.77
N ASN A 79 -4.37 13.61 15.48
CA ASN A 79 -3.84 14.55 14.48
C ASN A 79 -4.72 15.80 14.33
N ASP A 80 -6.05 15.65 14.38
CA ASP A 80 -6.98 16.76 14.27
C ASP A 80 -6.93 17.66 15.51
N ALA A 81 -6.76 17.08 16.70
CA ALA A 81 -6.52 17.84 17.93
C ALA A 81 -5.23 18.66 17.85
N LEU A 82 -4.14 18.08 17.33
CA LEU A 82 -2.88 18.82 17.11
C LEU A 82 -3.07 19.95 16.09
N ARG A 83 -3.84 19.71 15.01
CA ARG A 83 -4.15 20.74 14.01
C ARG A 83 -4.98 21.87 14.62
N ASP A 84 -5.94 21.55 15.48
CA ASP A 84 -6.79 22.52 16.14
C ASP A 84 -5.99 23.37 17.13
N TRP A 85 -5.15 22.74 17.95
CA TRP A 85 -4.25 23.42 18.87
C TRP A 85 -3.37 24.47 18.17
N LEU A 86 -2.84 24.15 16.98
CA LEU A 86 -2.01 25.04 16.16
C LEU A 86 -2.76 26.26 15.59
N LYS A 87 -4.09 26.33 15.66
CA LYS A 87 -4.84 27.53 15.23
C LYS A 87 -4.68 28.68 16.23
N ASP A 88 -4.65 28.33 17.51
CA ASP A 88 -4.69 29.29 18.62
C ASP A 88 -3.36 29.37 19.39
N HIS A 89 -2.42 28.44 19.11
CA HIS A 89 -1.14 28.34 19.80
C HIS A 89 0.02 28.23 18.82
N GLN A 90 1.15 28.80 19.22
CA GLN A 90 2.42 28.65 18.53
C GLN A 90 3.31 27.68 19.32
N PRO A 91 3.85 26.61 18.70
CA PRO A 91 4.90 25.81 19.33
C PRO A 91 6.11 26.71 19.59
N ALA A 92 6.68 26.60 20.80
CA ALA A 92 7.84 27.37 21.25
C ALA A 92 9.10 27.10 20.42
#